data_AF-A0ABD5BC59-F1
#
_entry.id   AF-A0ABD5BC59-F1
#
_cell.length_a   1.000
_cell.length_b   1.000
_cell.length_c   1.000
_cell.angle_alpha   90.00
_cell.angle_beta   90.00
_cell.angle_gamma   90.00
#
_symmetry.space_group_name_H-M   'P 1'
#
loop_
_entity.id
_entity.type
_entity.pdbx_description
1 polymer ?
#
loop_
_entity_poly.entity_id
_entity_poly.type
_entity_poly.pdbx_seq_one_letter_code
_entity_poly.pdbx_strand_id
1 'polypeptide(L)'
;AWRDWCAHSGFEIQPGNELRFEHFYLSLQAAVAGAGIGIGPLALVADDIVNGALVAPYGFAPDGTDYVLMTQADGQEDAIFSTVLDWLIVMGEETERAVLAGGKKA
;
A
#
# COMPACT_ATOMS: atom_id res chain seq x y z
N ALA A 1 10.74 0.15 -7.49
CA ALA A 1 9.91 -0.92 -6.89
C ALA A 1 10.78 -2.04 -6.31
N TRP A 2 11.15 -3.10 -7.06
CA TRP A 2 11.88 -4.24 -6.49
C TRP A 2 13.20 -3.89 -5.80
N ARG A 3 14.03 -3.05 -6.43
CA ARG A 3 15.29 -2.58 -5.83
C ARG A 3 15.07 -1.81 -4.52
N ASP A 4 14.08 -0.92 -4.51
CA ASP A 4 13.77 -0.07 -3.35
C ASP A 4 13.17 -0.92 -2.24
N TRP A 5 12.30 -1.87 -2.58
CA TRP A 5 11.77 -2.84 -1.61
C TRP A 5 12.89 -3.70 -1.01
N CYS A 6 13.86 -4.20 -1.78
CA CYS A 6 15.02 -4.90 -1.22
C CYS A 6 15.80 -4.02 -0.23
N ALA A 7 16.01 -2.75 -0.58
CA ALA A 7 16.71 -1.81 0.29
C ALA A 7 15.97 -1.54 1.62
N HIS A 8 14.63 -1.44 1.60
CA HIS A 8 13.83 -1.15 2.80
C HIS A 8 13.48 -2.40 3.62
N SER A 9 13.34 -3.56 2.96
CA SER A 9 12.93 -4.81 3.63
C SER A 9 14.10 -5.64 4.15
N GLY A 10 15.32 -5.40 3.62
CA GLY A 10 16.50 -6.21 3.94
C GLY A 10 16.51 -7.60 3.27
N PHE A 11 15.52 -7.91 2.44
CA PHE A 11 15.51 -9.14 1.64
C PHE A 11 16.29 -8.97 0.34
N GLU A 12 17.06 -9.99 0.00
CA GLU A 12 17.66 -10.13 -1.32
C GLU A 12 16.80 -11.05 -2.18
N ILE A 13 16.53 -10.63 -3.42
CA ILE A 13 15.82 -11.44 -4.39
C ILE A 13 16.69 -11.66 -5.61
N GLN A 14 16.63 -12.87 -6.17
CA GLN A 14 17.24 -13.14 -7.46
C GLN A 14 16.25 -12.76 -8.57
N PRO A 15 16.65 -11.92 -9.53
CA PRO A 15 15.79 -11.57 -10.66
C PRO A 15 15.39 -12.81 -11.45
N GLY A 16 14.08 -13.07 -11.54
CA GLY A 16 13.49 -14.10 -12.38
C GLY A 16 12.85 -13.52 -13.64
N ASN A 17 11.79 -14.15 -14.12
CA ASN A 17 10.97 -13.62 -15.19
C ASN A 17 10.10 -12.48 -14.65
N GLU A 18 10.19 -11.28 -15.22
CA GLU A 18 9.53 -10.07 -14.72
C GLU A 18 8.42 -9.60 -15.67
N LEU A 19 7.23 -9.34 -15.12
CA LEU A 19 6.16 -8.63 -15.80
C LEU A 19 6.16 -7.17 -15.35
N ARG A 20 6.28 -6.25 -16.31
CA ARG A 20 6.28 -4.81 -16.06
C ARG A 20 4.96 -4.20 -16.50
N PHE A 21 4.37 -3.41 -15.62
CA PHE A 21 3.12 -2.69 -15.86
C PHE A 21 3.33 -1.20 -15.60
N GLU A 22 2.57 -0.35 -16.29
CA GLU A 22 2.66 1.11 -16.13
C GLU A 22 1.99 1.60 -14.83
N HIS A 23 1.06 0.82 -14.27
CA HIS A 23 0.30 1.19 -13.09
C HIS A 23 0.27 0.06 -12.05
N PHE A 24 0.40 0.43 -10.77
CA PHE A 24 0.39 -0.53 -9.65
C PHE A 24 -0.87 -1.40 -9.64
N TYR A 25 -2.04 -0.83 -9.91
CA TYR A 25 -3.29 -1.61 -9.88
C TYR A 25 -3.26 -2.76 -10.89
N LEU A 26 -2.63 -2.61 -12.07
CA LEU A 26 -2.50 -3.70 -13.05
C LEU A 26 -1.59 -4.82 -12.53
N SER A 27 -0.46 -4.48 -11.92
CA SER A 27 0.42 -5.48 -11.30
C SER A 27 -0.24 -6.21 -10.14
N LEU A 28 -1.08 -5.52 -9.35
CA LEU A 28 -1.82 -6.12 -8.24
C LEU A 28 -2.92 -7.06 -8.74
N GLN A 29 -3.68 -6.65 -9.76
CA GLN A 29 -4.66 -7.53 -10.39
C GLN A 29 -4.02 -8.76 -11.03
N ALA A 30 -2.83 -8.63 -11.61
CA ALA A 30 -2.07 -9.77 -12.10
C ALA A 30 -1.66 -10.73 -10.96
N ALA A 31 -1.25 -10.20 -9.80
CA ALA A 31 -0.95 -11.00 -8.62
C ALA A 31 -2.21 -11.74 -8.10
N VAL A 32 -3.34 -11.04 -8.00
CA VAL A 32 -4.65 -11.64 -7.63
C VAL A 32 -5.04 -12.77 -8.60
N ALA A 33 -4.78 -12.59 -9.89
CA ALA A 33 -5.03 -13.60 -10.92
C ALA A 33 -4.02 -14.77 -10.93
N GLY A 34 -3.04 -14.78 -10.01
CA GLY A 34 -2.05 -15.86 -9.88
C GLY A 34 -0.88 -15.77 -10.86
N ALA A 35 -0.63 -14.61 -11.47
CA ALA A 35 0.51 -14.43 -12.38
C ALA A 35 1.87 -14.39 -11.66
N GLY A 36 1.87 -14.24 -10.34
CA GLY A 36 3.09 -14.23 -9.52
C GLY A 36 2.96 -13.39 -8.25
N ILE A 37 4.08 -12.82 -7.81
CA ILE A 37 4.17 -11.95 -6.63
C ILE A 37 4.28 -10.49 -7.11
N GLY A 38 3.59 -9.59 -6.42
CA GLY A 38 3.67 -8.14 -6.65
C GLY A 38 4.20 -7.38 -5.44
N ILE A 39 4.68 -6.16 -5.67
CA ILE A 39 4.88 -5.15 -4.61
C ILE A 39 3.81 -4.08 -4.81
N GLY A 40 3.14 -3.71 -3.73
CA GLY A 40 2.21 -2.59 -3.73
C GLY A 40 2.15 -1.89 -2.38
N PRO A 41 1.72 -0.63 -2.35
CA PRO A 41 1.49 0.10 -1.10
C PRO A 41 0.33 -0.54 -0.34
N LEU A 42 0.42 -0.54 0.99
CA LEU A 42 -0.57 -1.16 1.88
C LEU A 42 -2.01 -0.74 1.54
N ALA A 43 -2.22 0.56 1.32
CA ALA A 43 -3.53 1.13 1.03
C ALA A 43 -4.19 0.54 -0.24
N LEU A 44 -3.41 0.08 -1.23
CA LEU A 44 -3.96 -0.48 -2.47
C LEU A 44 -4.20 -1.99 -2.41
N VAL A 45 -3.64 -2.69 -1.43
CA VAL A 45 -3.79 -4.15 -1.26
C VAL A 45 -4.63 -4.52 -0.04
N ALA A 46 -5.11 -3.53 0.71
CA ALA A 46 -5.77 -3.74 2.00
C ALA A 46 -6.99 -4.64 1.87
N ASP A 47 -7.91 -4.32 0.95
CA ASP A 47 -9.13 -5.10 0.73
C ASP A 47 -8.82 -6.53 0.27
N ASP A 48 -7.86 -6.69 -0.65
CA ASP A 48 -7.46 -8.01 -1.15
C ASP A 48 -6.85 -8.88 -0.04
N ILE A 49 -6.09 -8.29 0.89
CA ILE A 49 -5.54 -9.00 2.05
C ILE A 49 -6.63 -9.34 3.08
N VAL A 50 -7.50 -8.38 3.40
CA VAL A 50 -8.60 -8.59 4.36
C VAL A 50 -9.57 -9.67 3.88
N ASN A 51 -9.83 -9.72 2.57
CA ASN A 51 -10.69 -10.73 1.95
C ASN A 51 -9.95 -12.05 1.66
N GLY A 52 -8.64 -12.12 1.89
CA GLY A 52 -7.82 -13.31 1.67
C GLY A 52 -7.54 -13.65 0.20
N ALA A 53 -7.80 -12.71 -0.72
CA ALA A 53 -7.41 -12.84 -2.14
C ALA A 53 -5.89 -12.71 -2.31
N LEU A 54 -5.25 -11.89 -1.48
CA LEU A 54 -3.80 -11.77 -1.39
C LEU A 54 -3.31 -12.08 0.02
N VAL A 55 -2.04 -12.44 0.12
CA VAL A 55 -1.29 -12.51 1.37
C VAL A 55 -0.01 -11.68 1.23
N ALA A 56 0.49 -11.14 2.34
CA ALA A 56 1.76 -10.40 2.39
C ALA A 56 2.84 -11.26 3.08
N PRO A 57 3.48 -12.22 2.37
CA PRO A 57 4.37 -13.21 2.98
C PRO A 57 5.62 -12.61 3.62
N TYR A 58 6.04 -11.43 3.16
CA TYR A 58 7.19 -10.69 3.68
C TYR A 58 6.79 -9.44 4.46
N GLY A 59 5.50 -9.27 4.75
CA GLY A 59 4.96 -8.09 5.43
C GLY A 59 5.15 -6.77 4.65
N PHE A 60 5.08 -5.67 5.39
CA PHE A 60 5.22 -4.30 4.87
C PHE A 60 6.39 -3.60 5.55
N ALA A 61 7.09 -2.75 4.80
CA ALA A 61 8.16 -1.89 5.29
C ALA A 61 7.88 -0.44 4.86
N PRO A 62 8.05 0.55 5.75
CA PRO A 62 7.97 1.96 5.36
C PRO A 62 9.02 2.29 4.29
N ASP A 63 8.60 2.98 3.22
CA ASP A 63 9.47 3.40 2.13
C ASP A 63 9.82 4.91 2.17
N GLY A 64 9.38 5.59 3.24
CA GLY A 64 9.59 7.02 3.45
C GLY A 64 8.67 7.92 2.63
N THR A 65 7.62 7.38 2.01
CA THR A 65 6.59 8.16 1.30
C THR A 65 5.32 8.32 2.13
N ASP A 66 4.61 9.43 1.90
CA ASP A 66 3.37 9.78 2.60
C ASP A 66 2.24 10.03 1.61
N TYR A 67 1.01 9.64 1.97
CA TYR A 67 -0.20 10.12 1.31
C TYR A 67 -0.60 11.47 1.90
N VAL A 68 -0.72 12.49 1.06
CA VAL A 68 -0.97 13.87 1.50
C VAL A 68 -2.25 14.43 0.90
N LEU A 69 -3.02 15.17 1.71
CA LEU A 69 -4.11 16.03 1.25
C LEU A 69 -3.55 17.41 0.94
N MET A 70 -3.81 17.92 -0.27
CA MET A 70 -3.31 19.22 -0.71
C MET A 70 -4.47 20.14 -1.11
N THR A 71 -4.39 21.41 -0.71
CA THR A 71 -5.30 22.49 -1.12
C THR A 71 -4.52 23.72 -1.55
N GLN A 72 -5.16 24.64 -2.29
CA GLN A 72 -4.57 25.92 -2.62
C GLN A 72 -4.56 26.81 -1.36
N ALA A 73 -3.44 27.48 -1.10
CA ALA A 73 -3.36 28.43 0.00
C ALA A 73 -4.14 29.70 -0.35
N ASP A 74 -5.30 29.90 0.28
CA ASP A 74 -6.11 31.12 0.16
C ASP A 74 -6.11 31.99 1.43
N GLY A 75 -5.40 31.55 2.48
CA GLY A 75 -5.23 32.28 3.73
C GLY A 75 -6.39 32.14 4.72
N GLN A 76 -7.38 31.31 4.44
CA GLN A 76 -8.43 30.96 5.40
C GLN A 76 -8.18 29.59 6.01
N GLU A 77 -8.46 29.45 7.32
CA GLU A 77 -8.61 28.13 7.93
C GLU A 77 -9.86 27.46 7.34
N ASP A 78 -9.65 26.51 6.44
CA ASP A 78 -10.74 25.75 5.83
C ASP A 78 -11.19 24.62 6.79
N ALA A 79 -12.34 24.83 7.43
CA ALA A 79 -12.98 23.85 8.30
C ALA A 79 -13.31 22.54 7.56
N ILE A 80 -13.56 22.60 6.26
CA ILE A 80 -13.80 21.41 5.44
C ILE A 80 -12.49 20.66 5.23
N PHE A 81 -11.40 21.36 4.91
CA PHE A 81 -10.08 20.76 4.77
C PHE A 81 -9.66 20.00 6.02
N SER A 82 -9.76 20.62 7.20
CA SER A 82 -9.43 19.96 8.48
C SER A 82 -10.33 18.76 8.74
N THR A 83 -11.64 18.89 8.52
CA THR A 83 -12.59 17.77 8.68
C THR A 83 -12.23 16.57 7.79
N VAL A 84 -11.88 16.82 6.52
CA VAL A 84 -11.50 15.76 5.58
C VAL A 84 -10.14 15.16 5.95
N LEU A 85 -9.17 15.98 6.36
CA LEU A 85 -7.86 15.51 6.80
C LEU A 85 -7.97 14.60 8.03
N ASP A 86 -8.71 15.02 9.04
CA ASP A 86 -8.94 14.23 10.25
C ASP A 86 -9.61 12.89 9.92
N TRP A 87 -10.62 12.91 9.05
CA TRP A 87 -11.26 11.70 8.56
C TRP A 87 -10.28 10.79 7.81
N LEU A 88 -9.44 11.33 6.91
CA LEU A 88 -8.45 10.55 6.17
C LEU A 88 -7.40 9.90 7.08
N ILE A 89 -6.98 10.60 8.14
CA ILE A 89 -6.04 10.04 9.13
C ILE A 89 -6.67 8.85 9.83
N VAL A 90 -7.91 8.98 10.32
CA VAL A 90 -8.64 7.88 10.98
C VAL A 90 -8.81 6.70 10.03
N MET A 91 -9.22 6.93 8.79
CA MET A 91 -9.37 5.86 7.79
C MET A 91 -8.04 5.18 7.47
N GLY A 92 -6.94 5.94 7.41
CA GLY A 92 -5.59 5.40 7.21
C GLY A 92 -5.18 4.46 8.35
N GLU A 93 -5.34 4.90 9.60
CA GLU A 93 -5.05 4.09 10.78
C GLU A 93 -5.91 2.81 10.86
N GLU A 94 -7.20 2.91 10.51
CA GLU A 94 -8.10 1.76 10.44
C GLU A 94 -7.67 0.76 9.36
N THR A 95 -7.29 1.26 8.19
CA THR A 95 -6.80 0.45 7.06
C THR A 95 -5.54 -0.31 7.45
N GLU A 96 -4.54 0.37 8.01
CA GLU A 96 -3.31 -0.27 8.48
C GLU A 96 -3.59 -1.34 9.53
N ARG A 97 -4.45 -1.03 10.51
CA ARG A 97 -4.82 -1.96 11.57
C ARG A 97 -5.51 -3.21 11.03
N ALA A 98 -6.43 -3.06 10.08
CA ALA A 98 -7.14 -4.18 9.47
C ALA A 98 -6.18 -5.14 8.75
N VAL A 99 -5.24 -4.59 7.97
CA VAL A 99 -4.23 -5.37 7.24
C VAL A 99 -3.28 -6.10 8.20
N LEU A 100 -2.74 -5.39 9.20
CA LEU A 100 -1.79 -5.96 10.16
C LEU A 100 -2.45 -6.99 11.09
N ALA A 101 -3.75 -6.88 11.36
CA ALA A 101 -4.51 -7.88 12.09
C ALA A 101 -4.82 -9.13 11.22
N GLY A 102 -5.12 -8.94 9.93
CA GLY A 102 -5.39 -10.02 8.98
C GLY A 102 -4.15 -10.85 8.60
N GLY A 103 -2.98 -10.21 8.53
CA GLY A 103 -1.71 -10.85 8.13
C GLY A 103 -1.13 -11.87 9.13
N LYS A 104 -1.66 -11.97 10.35
CA LYS A 104 -1.21 -12.92 11.38
C LYS A 104 -1.74 -14.35 11.23
N LYS A 105 -2.52 -14.65 10.19
CA LYS A 105 -3.20 -15.96 10.01
C LYS A 105 -2.51 -16.93 9.04
N ALA A 106 -1.27 -16.68 8.61
CA ALA A 106 -0.51 -17.58 7.73
C ALA A 106 0.62 -18.30 8.48
#